data_AF-A0A2L2TBK6-F1
#
_entry.id   AF-A0A2L2TBK6-F1
#
_cell.length_a   1.000
_cell.length_b   1.000
_cell.length_c   1.000
_cell.angle_alpha   90.00
_cell.angle_beta   90.00
_cell.angle_gamma   90.00
#
_symmetry.space_group_name_H-M   'P 1'
#
loop_
_entity.id
_entity.type
_entity.pdbx_description
1 polymer ?
#
loop_
_entity_poly.entity_id
_entity_poly.type
_entity_poly.pdbx_seq_one_letter_code
_entity_poly.pdbx_strand_id
1 'polypeptide(L)'
;MVEDNHARGEDHETAEYTYQPGNHYRRWTYCAKGDSGSIVFDEDGKVIGLYSIGVKTRKSDINEEFGIVTPIEHIFQDIKDFLGDVTDIRVTMD
;
A
#
# COMPACT_ATOMS: atom_id res chain seq x y z
N MET A 1 21.31 7.26 27.14
CA MET A 1 21.88 6.77 25.86
C MET A 1 21.36 5.37 25.71
N VAL A 2 20.41 5.16 24.79
CA VAL A 2 19.85 3.83 24.52
C VAL A 2 20.32 3.48 23.12
N GLU A 3 21.18 2.48 23.04
CA GLU A 3 21.59 1.86 21.79
C GLU A 3 20.43 1.00 21.29
N ASP A 4 19.92 1.35 20.11
CA ASP A 4 18.86 0.60 19.44
C ASP A 4 19.48 -0.60 18.71
N ASN A 5 19.52 -1.74 19.40
CA ASN A 5 19.84 -3.02 18.78
C ASN A 5 18.56 -3.58 18.15
N HIS A 6 18.32 -3.26 16.87
CA HIS A 6 17.37 -4.02 16.07
C HIS A 6 17.95 -5.42 15.83
N ALA A 7 17.66 -6.33 16.76
CA ALA A 7 17.74 -7.76 16.51
C ALA A 7 16.90 -8.06 15.27
N ARG A 8 17.56 -8.56 14.22
CA ARG A 8 16.93 -9.10 13.01
C ARG A 8 16.20 -10.38 13.42
N GLY A 9 14.99 -10.22 13.96
CA GLY A 9 14.02 -11.29 14.09
C GLY A 9 13.51 -11.64 12.70
N GLU A 10 13.44 -12.94 12.46
CA GLU A 10 12.83 -13.67 11.34
C GLU A 10 11.81 -12.87 10.52
N ASP A 11 11.88 -13.00 9.19
CA ASP A 11 11.00 -12.39 8.19
C ASP A 11 9.51 -12.55 8.55
N HIS A 12 8.99 -11.64 9.37
CA HIS A 12 7.58 -11.34 9.39
C HIS A 12 7.31 -10.55 8.12
N GLU A 13 6.86 -11.25 7.09
CA GLU A 13 6.29 -10.68 5.87
C GLU A 13 5.24 -9.66 6.30
N THR A 14 5.59 -8.38 6.31
CA THR A 14 4.66 -7.32 6.70
C THR A 14 3.52 -7.34 5.69
N ALA A 15 2.28 -7.51 6.17
CA ALA A 15 1.10 -7.68 5.32
C ALA A 15 0.77 -6.45 4.45
N GLU A 16 1.53 -5.38 4.56
CA GLU A 16 1.36 -4.09 3.89
C GLU A 16 2.72 -3.57 3.43
N TYR A 17 2.74 -2.83 2.32
CA TYR A 17 3.94 -2.15 1.85
C TYR A 17 3.72 -0.64 1.72
N THR A 18 4.82 0.09 1.87
CA THR A 18 4.84 1.54 1.68
C THR A 18 5.02 1.84 0.20
N TYR A 19 4.07 2.58 -0.38
CA TYR A 19 4.17 3.09 -1.73
C TYR A 19 4.48 4.59 -1.71
N GLN A 20 5.57 4.96 -2.37
CA GLN A 20 5.95 6.35 -2.59
C GLN A 20 5.91 6.64 -4.10
N PRO A 21 5.06 7.58 -4.56
CA PRO A 21 5.06 7.97 -5.97
C PRO A 21 6.40 8.65 -6.29
N GLY A 22 6.94 8.37 -7.48
CA GLY A 22 8.19 9.00 -7.92
C GLY A 22 8.13 10.55 -7.88
N ASN A 23 9.29 11.17 -7.67
CA ASN A 23 9.53 12.62 -7.47
C ASN A 23 9.07 13.53 -8.65
N HIS A 24 8.37 12.98 -9.65
CA HIS A 24 7.86 13.68 -10.81
C HIS A 24 6.52 14.40 -10.57
N TYR A 25 5.80 14.09 -9.49
CA TYR A 25 4.50 14.70 -9.19
C TYR A 25 4.62 15.84 -8.17
N ARG A 26 5.31 16.93 -8.53
CA ARG A 26 5.41 18.15 -7.70
C ARG A 26 4.06 18.88 -7.43
N ARG A 27 2.90 18.29 -7.74
CA ARG A 27 1.62 19.00 -7.63
C ARG A 27 0.35 18.17 -7.48
N TRP A 28 0.43 16.84 -7.49
CA TRP A 28 -0.74 15.99 -7.39
C TRP A 28 -0.63 15.28 -6.05
N THR A 29 -1.55 15.61 -5.14
CA THR A 29 -1.60 15.07 -3.78
C THR A 29 -1.93 13.58 -3.86
N TYR A 30 -0.92 12.75 -4.02
CA TYR A 30 -1.03 11.33 -3.74
C TYR A 30 -1.30 11.16 -2.25
N CYS A 31 -2.16 10.21 -1.88
CA CYS A 31 -2.60 10.01 -0.50
C CYS A 31 -3.44 11.15 0.09
N ALA A 32 -4.25 11.82 -0.73
CA ALA A 32 -5.19 12.82 -0.25
C ALA A 32 -6.32 12.17 0.57
N LYS A 33 -7.00 13.01 1.37
CA LYS A 33 -8.21 12.59 2.05
C LYS A 33 -9.28 12.27 0.99
N GLY A 34 -9.76 11.03 1.01
CA GLY A 34 -10.75 10.53 0.05
C GLY A 34 -10.19 9.49 -0.91
N ASP A 35 -8.87 9.34 -1.01
CA ASP A 35 -8.24 8.36 -1.89
C ASP A 35 -8.35 6.93 -1.35
N SER A 36 -8.63 6.75 -0.05
CA SER A 36 -8.72 5.43 0.60
C SER A 36 -9.68 4.50 -0.13
N GLY A 37 -9.23 3.28 -0.43
CA GLY A 37 -9.94 2.30 -1.25
C GLY A 37 -9.63 2.39 -2.75
N SER A 38 -8.78 3.32 -3.19
CA SER A 38 -8.32 3.38 -4.58
C SER A 38 -7.40 2.21 -4.93
N ILE A 39 -7.47 1.77 -6.18
CA ILE A 39 -6.57 0.74 -6.73
C ILE A 39 -5.20 1.36 -7.01
N VAL A 40 -4.16 0.65 -6.62
CA VAL A 40 -2.77 0.99 -6.94
C VAL A 40 -2.28 0.09 -8.06
N PHE A 41 -1.66 0.71 -9.07
CA PHE A 41 -1.08 0.04 -10.22
C PHE A 41 0.45 0.19 -10.18
N ASP A 42 1.16 -0.81 -10.68
CA ASP A 42 2.59 -0.67 -11.00
C ASP A 42 2.79 0.04 -12.35
N GLU A 43 4.06 0.21 -12.74
CA GLU A 43 4.45 0.90 -13.97
C GLU A 43 3.99 0.16 -15.25
N ASP A 44 3.76 -1.15 -15.15
CA ASP A 44 3.27 -2.00 -16.24
C ASP A 44 1.73 -2.07 -16.28
N GLY A 45 1.04 -1.36 -15.38
CA GLY A 45 -0.41 -1.32 -15.28
C GLY A 45 -1.02 -2.53 -14.57
N LYS A 46 -0.22 -3.34 -13.87
CA LYS A 46 -0.72 -4.44 -13.04
C LYS A 46 -1.28 -3.88 -11.73
N VAL A 47 -2.43 -4.40 -11.29
CA VAL A 47 -2.96 -4.11 -9.96
C VAL A 47 -2.06 -4.74 -8.90
N ILE A 48 -1.58 -3.90 -7.98
CA ILE A 48 -0.70 -4.33 -6.88
C ILE A 48 -1.34 -4.22 -5.50
N GLY A 49 -2.48 -3.51 -5.36
CA GLY A 49 -3.18 -3.44 -4.08
C GLY A 49 -4.23 -2.35 -4.00
N LEU A 50 -4.77 -2.17 -2.79
CA LEU A 50 -5.63 -1.04 -2.45
C LEU A 50 -4.90 -0.10 -1.50
N TYR A 51 -5.00 1.19 -1.79
CA TYR A 51 -4.50 2.22 -0.92
C TYR A 51 -5.39 2.36 0.32
N SER A 52 -4.79 2.24 1.50
CA SER A 52 -5.49 2.27 2.78
C SER A 52 -5.43 3.66 3.40
N ILE A 53 -4.23 4.16 3.68
CA ILE A 53 -4.04 5.43 4.38
C ILE A 53 -2.74 6.13 3.99
N GLY A 54 -2.79 7.47 4.02
CA GLY A 54 -1.66 8.35 3.78
C GLY A 54 -0.98 8.72 5.07
N VAL A 55 0.35 8.61 5.10
CA VAL A 55 1.16 9.02 6.24
C VAL A 55 2.00 10.22 5.82
N LYS A 56 1.90 11.29 6.63
CA LYS A 56 2.72 12.51 6.48
C LYS A 56 3.77 12.55 7.58
N THR A 57 5.04 12.61 7.20
CA THR A 57 6.12 12.81 8.17
C THR A 57 6.12 14.28 8.62
N ARG A 58 6.12 14.54 9.93
CA ARG A 58 6.07 15.90 10.49
C ARG A 58 7.38 16.69 10.34
N LYS A 59 8.44 16.12 9.76
CA LYS A 59 9.83 16.57 9.96
C LYS A 59 10.66 16.80 8.70
N SER A 60 10.16 16.55 7.50
CA SER A 60 10.93 16.80 6.28
C SER A 60 10.42 18.05 5.57
N ASP A 61 11.35 18.97 5.25
CA ASP A 61 11.13 20.07 4.30
C ASP A 61 10.86 19.56 2.87
N ILE A 62 10.98 18.24 2.69
CA ILE A 62 10.60 17.45 1.54
C ILE A 62 9.21 16.88 1.87
N ASN A 63 8.18 17.20 1.09
CA ASN A 63 6.84 16.62 1.26
C ASN A 63 6.85 15.12 0.92
N GLU A 64 7.51 14.31 1.75
CA GLU A 64 7.53 12.86 1.64
C GLU A 64 6.23 12.33 2.25
N GLU A 65 5.20 12.32 1.41
CA GLU A 65 3.95 11.63 1.69
C GLU A 65 4.08 10.21 1.14
N PHE A 66 3.80 9.21 1.97
CA PHE A 66 3.74 7.82 1.54
C PHE A 66 2.39 7.22 1.85
N GLY A 67 1.96 6.31 0.98
CA GLY A 67 0.72 5.56 1.14
C GLY A 67 1.01 4.17 1.67
N ILE A 68 0.17 3.71 2.59
CA ILE A 68 0.11 2.32 2.98
C ILE A 68 -0.81 1.61 2.01
N VAL A 69 -0.31 0.53 1.41
CA VAL A 69 -1.03 -0.27 0.43
C VAL A 69 -1.17 -1.69 0.95
N THR A 70 -2.41 -2.17 0.96
CA THR A 70 -2.71 -3.56 1.24
C THR A 70 -2.57 -4.35 -0.08
N PRO A 71 -1.72 -5.39 -0.13
CA PRO A 71 -1.52 -6.23 -1.30
C PRO A 71 -2.83 -6.81 -1.81
N ILE A 72 -2.97 -6.87 -3.14
CA ILE A 72 -4.20 -7.35 -3.78
C ILE A 72 -4.51 -8.81 -3.41
N GLU A 73 -3.48 -9.61 -3.16
CA GLU A 73 -3.59 -11.01 -2.74
C GLU A 73 -4.27 -11.15 -1.37
N HIS A 74 -3.96 -10.26 -0.42
CA HIS A 74 -4.59 -10.26 0.90
C HIS A 74 -6.06 -9.87 0.81
N ILE A 75 -6.38 -8.88 -0.03
CA ILE A 75 -7.77 -8.47 -0.28
C ILE A 75 -8.56 -9.61 -0.92
N PHE A 76 -7.97 -10.35 -1.86
CA PHE A 76 -8.62 -11.51 -2.44
C PHE A 76 -8.87 -12.61 -1.42
N GLN A 77 -7.93 -12.85 -0.51
CA GLN A 77 -8.13 -13.82 0.57
C GLN A 77 -9.27 -13.38 1.50
N ASP A 78 -9.30 -12.11 1.92
CA ASP A 78 -10.36 -11.57 2.77
C ASP A 78 -11.75 -11.70 2.11
N ILE A 79 -11.86 -11.42 0.80
CA ILE A 79 -13.12 -11.59 0.06
C ILE A 79 -13.55 -13.07 0.03
N LYS A 80 -12.61 -13.98 -0.23
CA LYS A 80 -12.89 -15.42 -0.25
C LYS A 80 -13.35 -15.92 1.12
N ASP A 81 -12.68 -15.49 2.17
CA ASP A 81 -13.02 -15.86 3.56
C ASP A 81 -14.37 -15.28 3.97
N PHE A 82 -14.71 -14.08 3.52
CA PHE A 82 -16.00 -13.44 3.78
C PHE A 82 -17.18 -14.11 3.05
N LEU A 83 -17.01 -14.46 1.77
CA LEU A 83 -18.07 -15.03 0.95
C LEU A 83 -18.21 -16.56 1.11
N GLY A 84 -17.11 -17.26 1.38
CA GLY A 84 -17.07 -18.68 1.70
C GLY A 84 -17.22 -19.65 0.51
N ASP A 85 -17.74 -19.20 -0.63
CA ASP A 85 -17.96 -20.02 -1.84
C ASP A 85 -17.14 -19.57 -3.06
N VAL A 86 -16.40 -18.47 -2.94
CA VAL A 86 -15.53 -17.95 -4.01
C VAL A 86 -14.19 -18.69 -3.98
N THR A 87 -13.87 -19.38 -5.07
CA THR A 87 -12.61 -20.13 -5.21
C THR A 87 -11.52 -19.33 -5.93
N ASP A 88 -11.89 -18.44 -6.84
CA ASP A 88 -10.97 -17.67 -7.69
C ASP A 88 -11.48 -16.24 -7.92
N ILE A 89 -10.56 -15.27 -7.92
CA ILE A 89 -10.84 -13.85 -8.18
C ILE A 89 -9.83 -13.38 -9.22
N ARG A 90 -10.29 -12.66 -10.24
CA ARG A 90 -9.45 -12.15 -11.35
C ARG A 90 -9.74 -10.69 -11.60
N VAL A 91 -8.70 -9.94 -11.97
CA VAL A 91 -8.82 -8.56 -12.45
C VAL A 91 -8.96 -8.60 -13.97
N THR A 92 -9.99 -7.95 -14.50
CA THR A 92 -10.17 -7.76 -15.94
C THR A 92 -9.97 -6.28 -16.29
N MET A 93 -9.42 -6.01 -17.47
CA MET A 93 -9.34 -4.66 -18.02
C MET A 93 -10.44 -4.54 -19.09
N ASP A 94 -11.27 -3.50 -19.00
CA ASP A 94 -12.25 -3.12 -20.04
C ASP A 94 -11.62 -2.30 -21.16
#